data_AF-A0AAD4RUH0-F1
#
_entry.id   AF-A0AAD4RUH0-F1
#
_cell.length_a   1.000
_cell.length_b   1.000
_cell.length_c   1.000
_cell.angle_alpha   90.00
_cell.angle_beta   90.00
_cell.angle_gamma   90.00
#
_symmetry.space_group_name_H-M   'P 1'
#
loop_
_entity.id
_entity.type
_entity.pdbx_description
1 polymer ?
#
loop_
_entity_poly.entity_id
_entity_poly.type
_entity_poly.pdbx_seq_one_letter_code
_entity_poly.pdbx_strand_id
1 'polypeptide(L)'
;MVLSKAESHSDASVHSTFASRYVRTILPRFKMGEDSIPKEAAYQIINDELMLDGNPRLNLASFVTTWMEPECDKLMMDSINKNYVDMDEYPVTTELQNRCVNMIARLFNAPLEEAESAVGVGTVGSSEAIMLAGLAFKRRWQNKMRAEGKPCDKPNIVTGANVQVCWEKFARYFEVELKEVKLSEGYYVMDPAKAVEMVD
;
A
#
# COMPACT_ATOMS: atom_id res chain seq x y z
N MET A 1 59.31 0.53 8.77
CA MET A 1 58.99 1.86 9.31
C MET A 1 57.83 2.39 8.47
N VAL A 2 56.61 2.13 8.92
CA VAL A 2 55.40 2.52 8.18
C VAL A 2 55.16 3.99 8.48
N LEU A 3 55.37 4.85 7.48
CA LEU A 3 55.03 6.25 7.56
C LEU A 3 53.50 6.35 7.60
N SER A 4 52.94 6.50 8.80
CA SER A 4 51.58 6.96 8.98
C SER A 4 51.48 8.35 8.36
N LYS A 5 50.84 8.46 7.19
CA LYS A 5 50.30 9.73 6.75
C LYS A 5 49.24 10.12 7.76
N ALA A 6 49.51 11.13 8.58
CA ALA A 6 48.47 11.85 9.25
C ALA A 6 47.66 12.57 8.16
N GLU A 7 46.54 11.97 7.74
CA GLU A 7 45.49 12.75 7.09
C GLU A 7 45.06 13.81 8.09
N SER A 8 45.39 15.06 7.79
CA SER A 8 44.80 16.19 8.48
C SER A 8 43.31 16.16 8.19
N HIS A 9 42.52 15.58 9.08
CA HIS A 9 41.07 15.80 9.16
C HIS A 9 40.83 17.29 9.47
N SER A 10 41.06 18.14 8.48
CA SER A 10 40.68 19.56 8.48
C SER A 10 39.29 19.77 7.86
N ASP A 11 38.56 18.70 7.56
CA ASP A 11 37.10 18.72 7.40
C ASP A 11 36.42 18.76 8.79
N ALA A 12 36.84 19.72 9.62
CA ALA A 12 35.95 20.19 10.66
C ALA A 12 34.68 20.63 9.94
N SER A 13 33.54 20.05 10.29
CA SER A 13 32.21 20.40 9.78
C SER A 13 31.79 21.78 10.31
N VAL A 14 32.62 22.80 10.10
CA VAL A 14 32.41 24.19 10.55
C VAL A 14 31.55 24.98 9.57
N HIS A 15 31.44 24.53 8.31
CA HIS A 15 30.58 25.15 7.32
C HIS A 15 29.12 24.74 7.54
N SER A 16 28.21 25.71 7.52
CA SER A 16 26.78 25.43 7.41
C SER A 16 26.47 24.74 6.07
N THR A 17 25.37 24.00 5.99
CA THR A 17 24.98 23.23 4.79
C THR A 17 25.01 24.07 3.52
N PHE A 18 24.42 25.27 3.55
CA PHE A 18 24.36 26.17 2.39
C PHE A 18 25.69 26.89 2.07
N ALA A 19 26.64 26.93 2.99
CA ALA A 19 27.99 27.43 2.74
C ALA A 19 28.95 26.33 2.24
N SER A 20 28.53 25.08 2.30
CA SER A 20 29.32 23.93 1.87
C SER A 20 29.36 23.77 0.34
N ARG A 21 30.27 22.91 -0.15
CA ARG A 21 30.33 22.54 -1.57
C ARG A 21 29.13 21.70 -2.02
N TYR A 22 28.40 21.07 -1.10
CA TYR A 22 27.39 20.06 -1.41
C TYR A 22 26.14 20.63 -2.07
N VAL A 23 25.78 21.89 -1.78
CA VAL A 23 24.63 22.57 -2.41
C VAL A 23 24.93 23.10 -3.82
N ARG A 24 26.17 22.99 -4.30
CA ARG A 24 26.58 23.43 -5.64
C ARG A 24 26.46 22.32 -6.69
N THR A 25 26.28 21.09 -6.26
CA THR A 25 26.21 19.91 -7.13
C THR A 25 24.77 19.42 -7.17
N ILE A 26 24.27 19.09 -8.36
CA ILE A 26 22.93 18.51 -8.53
C ILE A 26 22.91 17.12 -7.91
N LEU A 27 21.81 16.76 -7.23
CA LEU A 27 21.63 15.41 -6.69
C LEU A 27 21.81 14.33 -7.77
N PRO A 28 22.49 13.21 -7.46
CA PRO A 28 22.67 12.13 -8.42
C PRO A 28 21.33 11.55 -8.88
N ARG A 29 21.09 11.54 -10.20
CA ARG A 29 19.82 11.04 -10.78
C ARG A 29 19.91 9.63 -11.38
N PHE A 30 21.10 9.22 -11.83
CA PHE A 30 21.28 8.01 -12.65
C PHE A 30 22.32 7.03 -12.11
N LYS A 31 23.28 7.52 -11.31
CA LYS A 31 24.34 6.72 -10.71
C LYS A 31 24.43 7.02 -9.23
N MET A 32 24.80 6.02 -8.45
CA MET A 32 25.13 6.21 -7.04
C MET A 32 26.37 7.12 -6.92
N GLY A 33 26.38 8.01 -5.94
CA GLY A 33 27.57 8.82 -5.64
C GLY A 33 28.72 7.94 -5.20
N GLU A 34 29.95 8.26 -5.64
CA GLU A 34 31.15 7.51 -5.25
C GLU A 34 31.54 7.75 -3.79
N ASP A 35 31.34 8.98 -3.31
CA ASP A 35 31.67 9.41 -1.95
C ASP A 35 30.43 9.72 -1.11
N SER A 36 30.57 9.57 0.21
CA SER A 36 29.56 10.00 1.17
C SER A 36 29.53 11.52 1.32
N ILE A 37 28.35 12.06 1.64
CA ILE A 37 28.17 13.47 2.03
C ILE A 37 27.69 13.56 3.49
N PRO A 38 27.90 14.69 4.18
CA PRO A 38 27.40 14.88 5.53
C PRO A 38 25.88 14.71 5.62
N LYS A 39 25.41 14.06 6.69
CA LYS A 39 23.97 13.76 6.91
C LYS A 39 23.06 14.98 6.85
N GLU A 40 23.52 16.12 7.37
CA GLU A 40 22.76 17.39 7.35
C GLU A 40 22.61 17.95 5.93
N ALA A 41 23.63 17.76 5.08
CA ALA A 41 23.57 18.18 3.68
C ALA A 41 22.62 17.28 2.89
N ALA A 42 22.70 15.96 3.08
CA ALA A 42 21.77 15.02 2.45
C ALA A 42 20.31 15.32 2.83
N TYR A 43 20.04 15.48 4.12
CA TYR A 43 18.69 15.80 4.61
C TYR A 43 18.17 17.12 4.01
N GLN A 44 18.93 18.20 4.10
CA GLN A 44 18.49 19.52 3.63
C GLN A 44 18.18 19.51 2.13
N ILE A 45 19.06 18.95 1.30
CA ILE A 45 18.89 18.99 -0.16
C ILE A 45 17.66 18.18 -0.57
N ILE A 46 17.44 16.99 0.02
CA ILE A 46 16.24 16.18 -0.24
C ILE A 46 14.99 16.89 0.27
N ASN A 47 15.02 17.43 1.49
CA ASN A 47 13.90 18.13 2.09
C ASN A 47 13.49 19.37 1.29
N ASP A 48 14.46 20.12 0.73
CA ASP A 48 14.20 21.28 -0.13
C ASP A 48 13.58 20.86 -1.47
N GLU A 49 14.01 19.76 -2.07
CA GLU A 49 13.40 19.24 -3.31
C GLU A 49 11.96 18.78 -3.07
N LEU A 50 11.66 18.17 -1.91
CA LEU A 50 10.31 17.79 -1.50
C LEU A 50 9.36 18.99 -1.28
N MET A 51 9.88 20.20 -1.08
CA MET A 51 9.01 21.40 -1.00
C MET A 51 8.33 21.74 -2.33
N LEU A 52 8.79 21.15 -3.45
CA LEU A 52 8.13 21.28 -4.75
C LEU A 52 6.87 20.42 -4.86
N ASP A 53 6.67 19.46 -3.95
CA ASP A 53 5.41 18.73 -3.85
C ASP A 53 4.28 19.63 -3.33
N GLY A 54 3.06 19.35 -3.77
CA GLY A 54 1.88 20.07 -3.30
C GLY A 54 1.60 19.77 -1.83
N ASN A 55 1.11 20.78 -1.10
CA ASN A 55 0.70 20.58 0.30
C ASN A 55 -0.46 19.57 0.38
N PRO A 56 -0.28 18.41 1.06
CA PRO A 56 -1.31 17.36 1.13
C PRO A 56 -2.64 17.84 1.73
N ARG A 57 -2.61 18.83 2.63
CA ARG A 57 -3.82 19.40 3.26
C ARG A 57 -4.69 20.20 2.30
N LEU A 58 -4.13 20.61 1.16
CA LEU A 58 -4.82 21.35 0.11
C LEU A 58 -5.21 20.46 -1.08
N ASN A 59 -4.86 19.16 -1.04
CA ASN A 59 -5.23 18.21 -2.08
C ASN A 59 -6.66 17.71 -1.87
N LEU A 60 -7.59 18.22 -2.67
CA LEU A 60 -9.01 17.84 -2.63
C LEU A 60 -9.38 16.67 -3.56
N ALA A 61 -8.40 16.08 -4.26
CA ALA A 61 -8.62 14.97 -5.19
C ALA A 61 -8.37 13.59 -4.56
N SER A 62 -7.51 13.53 -3.54
CA SER A 62 -7.15 12.27 -2.88
C SER A 62 -8.21 11.84 -1.86
N PHE A 63 -8.39 10.53 -1.73
CA PHE A 63 -9.19 9.91 -0.68
C PHE A 63 -8.35 9.48 0.53
N VAL A 64 -7.02 9.60 0.47
CA VAL A 64 -6.09 9.18 1.53
C VAL A 64 -6.00 10.25 2.63
N THR A 65 -5.98 9.82 3.89
CA THR A 65 -5.80 10.69 5.06
C THR A 65 -4.49 11.48 5.00
N THR A 66 -4.55 12.80 5.23
CA THR A 66 -3.39 13.71 5.20
C THR A 66 -3.09 14.40 6.54
N TRP A 67 -3.72 13.94 7.63
CA TRP A 67 -3.47 14.42 8.98
C TRP A 67 -3.88 13.37 10.01
N MET A 68 -3.09 13.27 11.08
CA MET A 68 -3.36 12.45 12.26
C MET A 68 -2.99 13.23 13.52
N GLU A 69 -3.45 12.76 14.67
CA GLU A 69 -3.10 13.38 15.96
C GLU A 69 -1.61 13.14 16.31
N PRO A 70 -0.95 14.06 17.04
CA PRO A 70 0.47 13.92 17.41
C PRO A 70 0.81 12.64 18.19
N GLU A 71 -0.15 12.11 18.96
CA GLU A 71 -0.03 10.84 19.67
C GLU A 71 0.08 9.66 18.69
N CYS A 72 -0.60 9.73 17.54
CA CYS A 72 -0.51 8.71 16.51
C CYS A 72 0.83 8.78 15.76
N ASP A 73 1.34 9.99 15.49
CA ASP A 73 2.68 10.18 14.91
C ASP A 73 3.76 9.54 15.80
N LYS A 74 3.65 9.71 17.12
CA LYS A 74 4.57 9.06 18.09
C LYS A 74 4.51 7.54 17.99
N LEU A 75 3.30 6.96 17.99
CA LEU A 75 3.14 5.51 17.87
C LEU A 75 3.74 4.97 16.56
N MET A 76 3.56 5.67 15.45
CA MET A 76 4.13 5.29 14.16
C MET A 76 5.66 5.36 14.19
N MET A 77 6.23 6.46 14.69
CA MET A 77 7.69 6.62 14.77
C MET A 77 8.34 5.63 15.74
N ASP A 78 7.71 5.33 16.88
CA ASP A 78 8.20 4.35 17.86
C ASP A 78 8.11 2.91 17.35
N SER A 79 7.30 2.64 16.32
CA SER A 79 7.09 1.31 15.73
C SER A 79 7.68 1.14 14.33
N ILE A 80 8.37 2.14 13.78
CA ILE A 80 8.87 2.14 12.40
C ILE A 80 9.85 1.00 12.09
N ASN A 81 10.51 0.44 13.11
CA ASN A 81 11.46 -0.67 12.99
C ASN A 81 10.85 -2.04 13.29
N LYS A 82 9.54 -2.14 13.55
CA LYS A 82 8.84 -3.40 13.76
C LYS A 82 8.39 -3.96 12.41
N ASN A 83 9.01 -5.07 12.01
CA ASN A 83 8.61 -5.77 10.80
C ASN A 83 7.33 -6.58 11.05
N TYR A 84 6.25 -6.26 10.36
CA TYR A 84 4.93 -6.86 10.61
C TYR A 84 4.87 -8.38 10.38
N VAL A 85 5.67 -8.92 9.45
CA VAL A 85 5.64 -10.36 9.13
C VAL A 85 6.26 -11.24 10.23
N ASP A 86 7.06 -10.65 11.12
CA ASP A 86 7.82 -11.33 12.17
C ASP A 86 6.93 -11.55 13.41
N MET A 87 5.97 -12.49 13.28
CA MET A 87 4.94 -12.73 14.30
C MET A 87 5.50 -13.26 15.62
N ASP A 88 6.59 -14.02 15.58
CA ASP A 88 7.21 -14.62 16.77
C ASP A 88 7.95 -13.57 17.60
N GLU A 89 8.58 -12.59 16.94
CA GLU A 89 9.30 -11.47 17.54
C GLU A 89 8.35 -10.39 18.07
N TYR A 90 7.21 -10.19 17.38
CA TYR A 90 6.25 -9.13 17.69
C TYR A 90 4.81 -9.65 17.90
N PRO A 91 4.58 -10.56 18.86
CA PRO A 91 3.28 -11.21 19.04
C PRO A 91 2.15 -10.24 19.39
N VAL A 92 2.46 -9.15 20.10
CA VAL A 92 1.48 -8.11 20.45
C VAL A 92 1.03 -7.33 19.21
N THR A 93 1.91 -7.12 18.23
CA THR A 93 1.56 -6.46 16.96
C THR A 93 0.56 -7.30 16.18
N THR A 94 0.81 -8.61 16.08
CA THR A 94 -0.11 -9.58 15.44
C THR A 94 -1.46 -9.61 16.15
N GLU A 95 -1.46 -9.61 17.48
CA GLU A 95 -2.69 -9.57 18.26
C GLU A 95 -3.49 -8.28 18.04
N LEU A 96 -2.83 -7.12 17.91
CA LEU A 96 -3.51 -5.87 17.55
C LEU A 96 -4.16 -5.95 16.16
N GLN A 97 -3.49 -6.57 15.18
CA GLN A 97 -4.10 -6.81 13.88
C GLN A 97 -5.34 -7.70 13.99
N ASN A 98 -5.28 -8.79 14.77
CA ASN A 98 -6.42 -9.68 14.98
C ASN A 98 -7.61 -8.95 15.62
N ARG A 99 -7.34 -8.07 16.59
CA ARG A 99 -8.37 -7.21 17.19
C ARG A 99 -8.99 -6.26 16.17
N CYS A 100 -8.19 -5.63 15.31
CA CYS A 100 -8.71 -4.80 14.22
C CYS A 100 -9.62 -5.60 13.27
N VAL A 101 -9.23 -6.81 12.89
CA VAL A 101 -10.06 -7.71 12.07
C VAL A 101 -11.37 -8.07 12.78
N ASN A 102 -11.30 -8.41 14.06
CA ASN A 102 -12.48 -8.72 14.87
C ASN A 102 -13.45 -7.54 14.99
N MET A 103 -12.93 -6.32 15.17
CA MET A 103 -13.73 -5.11 15.26
C MET A 103 -14.38 -4.75 13.91
N ILE A 104 -13.61 -4.80 12.81
CA ILE A 104 -14.12 -4.49 11.47
C ILE A 104 -15.15 -5.54 11.02
N ALA A 105 -14.93 -6.82 11.29
CA ALA A 105 -15.88 -7.87 10.96
C ALA A 105 -17.22 -7.68 11.68
N ARG A 106 -17.18 -7.34 12.98
CA ARG A 106 -18.39 -6.99 13.75
C ARG A 106 -19.05 -5.71 13.24
N LEU A 107 -18.27 -4.70 12.86
CA LEU A 107 -18.78 -3.47 12.23
C LEU A 107 -19.55 -3.77 10.92
N PHE A 108 -19.12 -4.78 10.17
CA PHE A 108 -19.79 -5.25 8.96
C PHE A 108 -20.84 -6.34 9.20
N ASN A 109 -21.26 -6.56 10.46
CA ASN A 109 -22.26 -7.55 10.85
C ASN A 109 -21.93 -8.97 10.36
N ALA A 110 -20.64 -9.34 10.39
CA ALA A 110 -20.24 -10.71 10.11
C ALA A 110 -20.96 -11.69 11.07
N PRO A 111 -21.39 -12.86 10.58
CA PRO A 111 -22.11 -13.85 11.39
C PRO A 111 -21.12 -14.55 12.33
N LEU A 112 -20.86 -13.93 13.48
CA LEU A 112 -19.91 -14.40 14.48
C LEU A 112 -20.60 -14.54 15.83
N GLU A 113 -20.24 -15.58 16.58
CA GLU A 113 -20.57 -15.65 17.99
C GLU A 113 -19.73 -14.63 18.81
N GLU A 114 -20.15 -14.33 20.04
CA GLU A 114 -19.60 -13.22 20.83
C GLU A 114 -18.07 -13.31 21.01
N ALA A 115 -17.55 -14.50 21.27
CA ALA A 115 -16.12 -14.77 21.48
C ALA A 115 -15.43 -15.43 20.26
N GLU A 116 -16.07 -15.44 19.09
CA GLU A 116 -15.50 -16.04 17.89
C GLU A 116 -14.50 -15.10 17.19
N SER A 117 -13.37 -15.68 16.76
CA SER A 117 -12.38 -15.00 15.93
C SER A 117 -12.89 -14.85 14.50
N ALA A 118 -12.86 -13.62 14.00
CA ALA A 118 -13.29 -13.32 12.64
C ALA A 118 -12.30 -13.83 11.59
N VAL A 119 -12.80 -14.16 10.40
CA VAL A 119 -11.98 -14.51 9.23
C VAL A 119 -11.65 -13.23 8.46
N GLY A 120 -10.38 -12.83 8.45
CA GLY A 120 -9.91 -11.65 7.73
C GLY A 120 -8.41 -11.41 7.94
N VAL A 121 -7.86 -10.44 7.20
CA VAL A 121 -6.45 -10.07 7.28
C VAL A 121 -6.27 -8.58 6.99
N GLY A 122 -5.28 -7.94 7.65
CA GLY A 122 -4.82 -6.60 7.29
C GLY A 122 -3.96 -6.62 6.02
N THR A 123 -4.07 -5.58 5.20
CA THR A 123 -3.30 -5.46 3.94
C THR A 123 -2.72 -4.06 3.80
N VAL A 124 -1.79 -3.87 2.87
CA VAL A 124 -1.22 -2.53 2.59
C VAL A 124 -2.31 -1.56 2.10
N GLY A 125 -3.33 -2.08 1.41
CA GLY A 125 -4.50 -1.32 1.00
C GLY A 125 -5.47 -2.16 0.17
N SER A 126 -6.59 -1.56 -0.24
CA SER A 126 -7.69 -2.29 -0.90
C SER A 126 -7.28 -3.01 -2.18
N SER A 127 -6.22 -2.59 -2.89
CA SER A 127 -5.72 -3.29 -4.08
C SER A 127 -5.28 -4.73 -3.77
N GLU A 128 -4.54 -4.93 -2.67
CA GLU A 128 -4.12 -6.26 -2.23
C GLU A 128 -5.31 -7.05 -1.69
N ALA A 129 -6.16 -6.43 -0.86
CA ALA A 129 -7.36 -7.07 -0.33
C ALA A 129 -8.30 -7.58 -1.45
N ILE A 130 -8.47 -6.81 -2.53
CA ILE A 130 -9.28 -7.20 -3.69
C ILE A 130 -8.66 -8.38 -4.44
N MET A 131 -7.33 -8.41 -4.60
CA MET A 131 -6.67 -9.55 -5.23
C MET A 131 -6.82 -10.83 -4.39
N LEU A 132 -6.68 -10.74 -3.06
CA LEU A 132 -6.91 -11.87 -2.15
C LEU A 132 -8.37 -12.35 -2.20
N ALA A 133 -9.32 -11.42 -2.18
CA ALA A 133 -10.74 -11.75 -2.31
C ALA A 133 -11.06 -12.41 -3.66
N GLY A 134 -10.54 -11.84 -4.76
CA GLY A 134 -10.69 -12.39 -6.11
C GLY A 134 -10.07 -13.79 -6.25
N LEU A 135 -8.89 -14.02 -5.66
CA LEU A 135 -8.27 -15.34 -5.59
C LEU A 135 -9.12 -16.35 -4.82
N ALA A 136 -9.69 -15.94 -3.68
CA ALA A 136 -10.60 -16.77 -2.90
C ALA A 136 -11.88 -17.12 -3.69
N PHE A 137 -12.49 -16.14 -4.37
CA PHE A 137 -13.65 -16.37 -5.23
C PHE A 137 -13.32 -17.32 -6.38
N LYS A 138 -12.24 -17.06 -7.12
CA LYS A 138 -11.79 -17.91 -8.24
C LYS A 138 -11.53 -19.34 -7.77
N ARG A 139 -10.82 -19.53 -6.66
CA ARG A 139 -10.50 -20.86 -6.13
C ARG A 139 -11.75 -21.61 -5.67
N ARG A 140 -12.68 -20.92 -4.98
CA ARG A 140 -13.96 -21.50 -4.56
C ARG A 140 -14.80 -21.94 -5.77
N TRP A 141 -14.90 -21.10 -6.79
CA TRP A 141 -15.59 -21.42 -8.04
C TRP A 141 -14.95 -22.63 -8.75
N GLN A 142 -13.62 -22.66 -8.91
CA GLN A 142 -12.92 -23.78 -9.53
C GLN A 142 -13.16 -25.11 -8.81
N ASN A 143 -13.12 -25.10 -7.48
CA ASN A 143 -13.38 -26.31 -6.69
C ASN A 143 -14.82 -26.81 -6.88
N LYS A 144 -15.80 -25.89 -6.92
CA LYS A 144 -17.20 -26.23 -7.22
C LYS A 144 -17.35 -26.82 -8.62
N MET A 145 -16.80 -26.18 -9.64
CA MET A 145 -16.89 -26.65 -11.04
C MET A 145 -16.29 -28.05 -11.21
N ARG A 146 -15.13 -28.31 -10.59
CA ARG A 146 -14.49 -29.63 -10.61
C ARG A 146 -15.33 -30.70 -9.90
N ALA A 147 -15.94 -30.36 -8.77
CA ALA A 147 -16.83 -31.28 -8.05
C ALA A 147 -18.09 -31.63 -8.87
N GLU A 148 -18.57 -30.70 -9.69
CA GLU A 148 -19.68 -30.91 -10.62
C GLU A 148 -19.25 -31.51 -11.98
N GLY A 149 -17.97 -31.80 -12.18
CA GLY A 149 -17.44 -32.33 -13.45
C GLY A 149 -17.47 -31.34 -14.62
N LYS A 150 -17.59 -30.04 -14.35
CA LYS A 150 -17.67 -28.98 -15.36
C LYS A 150 -16.29 -28.36 -15.65
N PRO A 151 -16.07 -27.81 -16.85
CA PRO A 151 -14.86 -27.04 -17.18
C PRO A 151 -14.67 -25.84 -16.25
N CYS A 152 -13.42 -25.45 -15.99
CA CYS A 152 -13.07 -24.31 -15.13
C CYS A 152 -12.02 -23.38 -15.75
N ASP A 153 -11.94 -23.35 -17.08
CA ASP A 153 -10.95 -22.63 -17.89
C ASP A 153 -11.32 -21.17 -18.19
N LYS A 154 -12.61 -20.80 -18.06
CA LYS A 154 -13.12 -19.46 -18.41
C LYS A 154 -13.85 -18.77 -17.25
N PRO A 155 -13.14 -18.39 -16.17
CA PRO A 155 -13.75 -17.60 -15.09
C PRO A 155 -14.03 -16.17 -15.55
N ASN A 156 -15.10 -15.58 -15.06
CA ASN A 156 -15.40 -14.16 -15.22
C ASN A 156 -15.79 -13.50 -13.89
N ILE A 157 -15.78 -12.17 -13.86
CA ILE A 157 -16.33 -11.35 -12.78
C ILE A 157 -17.15 -10.19 -13.37
N VAL A 158 -18.33 -9.94 -12.79
CA VAL A 158 -19.25 -8.89 -13.23
C VAL A 158 -19.12 -7.67 -12.33
N THR A 159 -18.88 -6.50 -12.92
CA THR A 159 -18.76 -5.21 -12.21
C THR A 159 -19.40 -4.08 -13.03
N GLY A 160 -19.53 -2.88 -12.45
CA GLY A 160 -19.87 -1.68 -13.23
C GLY A 160 -18.63 -1.08 -13.90
N ALA A 161 -18.79 -0.36 -15.00
CA ALA A 161 -17.69 0.34 -15.66
C ALA A 161 -17.08 1.48 -14.81
N ASN A 162 -17.67 1.80 -13.66
CA ASN A 162 -17.12 2.69 -12.63
C ASN A 162 -16.15 1.99 -11.66
N VAL A 163 -15.72 0.75 -11.97
CA VAL A 163 -14.81 -0.02 -11.15
C VAL A 163 -13.42 0.64 -11.06
N GLN A 164 -12.75 0.48 -9.93
CA GLN A 164 -11.37 0.97 -9.75
C GLN A 164 -10.37 0.03 -10.42
N VAL A 165 -9.29 0.59 -10.99
CA VAL A 165 -8.25 -0.11 -11.79
C VAL A 165 -7.66 -1.38 -11.17
N CYS A 166 -7.72 -1.55 -9.85
CA CYS A 166 -7.28 -2.77 -9.16
C CYS A 166 -8.04 -4.02 -9.63
N TRP A 167 -9.30 -3.90 -10.03
CA TRP A 167 -10.06 -5.02 -10.59
C TRP A 167 -9.62 -5.37 -12.01
N GLU A 168 -9.24 -4.39 -12.82
CA GLU A 168 -8.62 -4.66 -14.13
C GLU A 168 -7.27 -5.38 -13.97
N LYS A 169 -6.46 -4.95 -12.99
CA LYS A 169 -5.20 -5.63 -12.65
C LYS A 169 -5.47 -7.07 -12.20
N PHE A 170 -6.45 -7.29 -11.33
CA PHE A 170 -6.85 -8.63 -10.93
C PHE A 170 -7.26 -9.49 -12.13
N ALA A 171 -8.19 -8.99 -12.95
CA ALA A 171 -8.69 -9.69 -14.14
C ALA A 171 -7.55 -10.08 -15.09
N ARG A 172 -6.62 -9.15 -15.35
CA ARG A 172 -5.48 -9.37 -16.23
C ARG A 172 -4.44 -10.33 -15.65
N TYR A 173 -4.02 -10.13 -14.40
CA TYR A 173 -2.94 -10.93 -13.80
C TYR A 173 -3.38 -12.34 -13.43
N PHE A 174 -4.65 -12.51 -13.09
CA PHE A 174 -5.21 -13.80 -12.70
C PHE A 174 -6.10 -14.41 -13.76
N GLU A 175 -6.03 -13.96 -15.02
CA GLU A 175 -6.74 -14.58 -16.15
C GLU A 175 -8.23 -14.81 -15.86
N VAL A 176 -8.93 -13.72 -15.53
CA VAL A 176 -10.37 -13.67 -15.31
C VAL A 176 -10.95 -12.66 -16.29
N GLU A 177 -12.00 -13.03 -17.00
CA GLU A 177 -12.71 -12.10 -17.88
C GLU A 177 -13.45 -11.04 -17.03
N LEU A 178 -13.25 -9.76 -17.34
CA LEU A 178 -13.95 -8.66 -16.69
C LEU A 178 -15.17 -8.25 -17.51
N LYS A 179 -16.36 -8.60 -17.04
CA LYS A 179 -17.64 -8.20 -17.64
C LYS A 179 -18.12 -6.90 -16.99
N GLU A 180 -18.18 -5.83 -17.77
CA GLU A 180 -18.52 -4.50 -17.28
C GLU A 180 -19.91 -4.05 -17.73
N VAL A 181 -20.77 -3.74 -16.77
CA VAL A 181 -22.02 -3.02 -17.02
C VAL A 181 -21.69 -1.57 -17.36
N LYS A 182 -21.93 -1.19 -18.62
CA LYS A 182 -21.63 0.17 -19.10
C LYS A 182 -22.51 1.22 -18.43
N LEU A 183 -21.89 2.35 -18.11
CA LEU A 183 -22.59 3.51 -17.55
C LEU A 183 -23.48 4.18 -18.61
N SER A 184 -24.45 4.97 -18.16
CA SER A 184 -25.31 5.76 -19.04
C SER A 184 -25.47 7.16 -18.45
N GLU A 185 -25.82 8.14 -19.26
CA GLU A 185 -26.09 9.49 -18.78
C GLU A 185 -27.22 9.46 -17.74
N GLY A 186 -27.01 10.12 -16.60
CA GLY A 186 -27.93 10.07 -15.46
C GLY A 186 -27.88 8.78 -14.63
N TYR A 187 -27.03 7.80 -14.99
CA TYR A 187 -26.86 6.54 -14.25
C TYR A 187 -25.38 6.14 -14.17
N TYR A 188 -24.70 6.61 -13.12
CA TYR A 188 -23.25 6.52 -12.95
C TYR A 188 -22.78 5.40 -12.00
N VAL A 189 -23.65 4.43 -11.73
CA VAL A 189 -23.37 3.24 -10.93
C VAL A 189 -23.75 1.97 -11.70
N MET A 190 -23.40 0.81 -11.17
CA MET A 190 -23.79 -0.47 -11.76
C MET A 190 -25.30 -0.69 -11.64
N ASP A 191 -25.98 -0.90 -12.76
CA ASP A 191 -27.41 -1.29 -12.78
C ASP A 191 -27.55 -2.75 -12.30
N PRO A 192 -28.27 -3.01 -11.18
CA PRO A 192 -28.41 -4.36 -10.64
C PRO A 192 -29.07 -5.34 -11.61
N ALA A 193 -30.06 -4.90 -12.40
CA ALA A 193 -30.77 -5.80 -13.32
C ALA A 193 -29.83 -6.26 -14.45
N LYS A 194 -29.11 -5.31 -15.07
CA LYS A 194 -28.11 -5.61 -16.11
C LYS A 194 -26.94 -6.43 -15.60
N ALA A 195 -26.55 -6.25 -14.34
CA ALA A 195 -25.49 -7.06 -13.73
C ALA A 195 -25.91 -8.54 -13.66
N VAL A 196 -27.15 -8.83 -13.21
CA VAL A 196 -27.68 -10.20 -13.14
C VAL A 196 -27.77 -10.83 -14.53
N GLU A 197 -28.15 -10.06 -15.56
CA GLU A 197 -28.20 -10.54 -16.96
C GLU A 197 -26.83 -10.99 -17.51
N MET A 198 -25.71 -10.50 -16.96
CA MET A 198 -24.35 -10.83 -17.41
C MET A 198 -23.74 -12.05 -16.71
N VAL A 199 -24.38 -12.58 -15.66
CA VAL A 199 -23.92 -13.75 -14.89
C VAL A 199 -24.14 -15.04 -15.66
N ASP A 200 -23.11 -15.88 -15.77
CA ASP A 200 -23.13 -17.21 -16.42
C ASP A 200 -22.34 -18.29 -15.65
#